data_AF-A0A2J8V8W6-F1
#
_entry.id   AF-A0A2J8V8W6-F1
#
_cell.length_a   1.000
_cell.length_b   1.000
_cell.length_c   1.000
_cell.angle_alpha   90.00
_cell.angle_beta   90.00
_cell.angle_gamma   90.00
#
_symmetry.space_group_name_H-M   'P 1'
#
loop_
_entity.id
_entity.type
_entity.pdbx_description
1 polymer ?
#
loop_
_entity_poly.entity_id
_entity_poly.type
_entity_poly.pdbx_seq_one_letter_code
_entity_poly.pdbx_strand_id
1 'polypeptide(L)'
;MLKNVVALDVEVATNRIYWCDLSYRKIYSAYMDKASDPKEQKVLIDEQLHSPEGLAVDWVHKHIYWTDSGNKTISVATVDGGRRRTLFSRNLSEPRAIAVDPLRGFMYWSDWGDQAKIEKSGLNGVDRQTLVSDNIEWPNGITLDLLSQRLYWVDSKLHQLSSIDFSGGNRKMLISSTDFLSHPFGIAVFEDKVFWTDLENEAIFSANRLNGLEISILAENLNNPHDIVIFHELKQPRAPDACELSVQPNGGCEYLCLPAPQTSSHSPKYTCACPDTMWLGPDMKRCYRAPQSTSTTTLASTMTRTVPATTRSPGTTVHRSTYQNHSTETPSLAAAVPSSVSVPRAPSISPSTLSPATSNHSQHYGNEDSKMGSTVTAAVIGIIVPIVVIALLCMSGYLIWRNWKRKNTKSMNFDNPVYRKTTEEEDEDELHIGRTAQIGHVYPARVALSLEDDGLP
;
A
#
# COMPACT_ATOMS: atom_id res chain seq x y z
N MET A 1 15.24 -16.76 2.20
CA MET A 1 14.51 -16.40 3.43
C MET A 1 13.77 -15.11 3.14
N LEU A 2 12.46 -15.06 3.46
CA LEU A 2 11.69 -13.83 3.46
C LEU A 2 12.21 -12.94 4.60
N LYS A 3 12.47 -11.65 4.34
CA LYS A 3 13.03 -10.75 5.35
C LYS A 3 12.07 -9.63 5.72
N ASN A 4 11.48 -8.96 4.72
CA ASN A 4 10.48 -7.93 4.96
C ASN A 4 9.45 -7.92 3.82
N VAL A 5 8.43 -8.77 3.93
CA VAL A 5 7.37 -8.91 2.91
C VAL A 5 6.16 -8.10 3.35
N VAL A 6 5.77 -7.12 2.54
CA VAL A 6 4.69 -6.17 2.86
C VAL A 6 3.50 -6.26 1.92
N ALA A 7 3.70 -6.79 0.71
CA ALA A 7 2.69 -6.87 -0.34
C ALA A 7 2.71 -8.26 -0.96
N LEU A 8 1.53 -8.80 -1.25
CA LEU A 8 1.37 -10.06 -1.97
C LEU A 8 0.09 -10.06 -2.81
N ASP A 9 0.10 -10.85 -3.88
CA ASP A 9 -1.10 -11.18 -4.64
C ASP A 9 -0.96 -12.56 -5.27
N VAL A 10 -2.04 -13.10 -5.83
CA VAL A 10 -2.13 -14.50 -6.27
C VAL A 10 -2.72 -14.61 -7.65
N GLU A 11 -2.36 -15.68 -8.37
CA GLU A 11 -3.08 -16.12 -9.57
C GLU A 11 -3.67 -17.49 -9.26
N VAL A 12 -4.99 -17.55 -9.07
CA VAL A 12 -5.70 -18.73 -8.58
C VAL A 12 -5.62 -19.87 -9.59
N ALA A 13 -5.93 -19.57 -10.86
CA ALA A 13 -5.99 -20.58 -11.92
C ALA A 13 -4.66 -21.30 -12.19
N THR A 14 -3.53 -20.66 -11.89
CA THR A 14 -2.18 -21.23 -12.06
C THR A 14 -1.54 -21.66 -10.74
N ASN A 15 -2.25 -21.49 -9.61
CA ASN A 15 -1.78 -21.75 -8.26
C ASN A 15 -0.45 -21.04 -7.93
N ARG A 16 -0.34 -19.75 -8.30
CA ARG A 16 0.88 -18.95 -8.11
C ARG A 16 0.66 -17.86 -7.07
N ILE A 17 1.72 -17.59 -6.31
CA ILE A 17 1.82 -16.45 -5.40
C ILE A 17 2.92 -15.51 -5.89
N TYR A 18 2.68 -14.22 -5.74
CA TYR A 18 3.58 -13.13 -6.05
C TYR A 18 3.75 -12.30 -4.79
N TRP A 19 4.97 -11.91 -4.46
CA TRP A 19 5.22 -11.09 -3.27
C TRP A 19 6.41 -10.19 -3.47
N CYS A 20 6.45 -9.10 -2.69
CA CYS A 20 7.58 -8.19 -2.70
C CYS A 20 8.32 -8.17 -1.36
N ASP A 21 9.65 -8.27 -1.41
CA ASP A 21 10.53 -8.09 -0.25
C ASP A 21 11.21 -6.73 -0.29
N LEU A 22 10.92 -5.87 0.68
CA LEU A 22 11.48 -4.51 0.78
C LEU A 22 12.96 -4.50 1.19
N SER A 23 13.44 -5.53 1.87
CA SER A 23 14.84 -5.60 2.29
C SER A 23 15.76 -5.90 1.10
N TYR A 24 15.30 -6.76 0.19
CA TYR A 24 16.04 -7.10 -1.02
C TYR A 24 15.65 -6.24 -2.22
N ARG A 25 14.52 -5.52 -2.14
CA ARG A 25 13.94 -4.73 -3.22
C ARG A 25 13.69 -5.58 -4.46
N LYS A 26 12.99 -6.69 -4.27
CA LYS A 26 12.72 -7.69 -5.31
C LYS A 26 11.27 -8.14 -5.26
N ILE A 27 10.70 -8.31 -6.44
CA ILE A 27 9.41 -8.99 -6.63
C ILE A 27 9.69 -10.44 -7.02
N TYR A 28 9.04 -11.36 -6.34
CA TYR A 28 9.21 -12.80 -6.50
C TYR A 28 7.91 -13.47 -6.92
N SER A 29 8.03 -14.70 -7.44
CA SER A 29 6.90 -15.59 -7.67
C SER A 29 7.29 -17.06 -7.43
N ALA A 30 6.33 -17.85 -6.97
CA ALA A 30 6.44 -19.31 -6.86
C ALA A 30 5.07 -19.96 -7.06
N TYR A 31 5.07 -21.25 -7.36
CA TYR A 31 3.86 -22.06 -7.19
C TYR A 31 3.59 -22.27 -5.69
N MET A 32 2.33 -22.21 -5.26
CA MET A 32 2.00 -22.23 -3.83
C MET A 32 2.47 -23.49 -3.11
N ASP A 33 2.40 -24.66 -3.77
CA ASP A 33 2.87 -25.95 -3.25
C ASP A 33 4.39 -26.01 -3.05
N LYS A 34 5.14 -25.13 -3.72
CA LYS A 34 6.61 -25.07 -3.70
C LYS A 34 7.17 -23.78 -3.10
N ALA A 35 6.31 -22.83 -2.72
CA ALA A 35 6.73 -21.50 -2.28
C ALA A 35 7.63 -21.53 -1.04
N SER A 36 7.57 -22.60 -0.24
CA SER A 36 8.45 -22.79 0.93
C SER A 36 9.90 -23.13 0.57
N ASP A 37 10.16 -23.70 -0.62
CA ASP A 37 11.53 -24.01 -1.07
C ASP A 37 12.18 -22.76 -1.70
N PRO A 38 13.24 -22.18 -1.11
CA PRO A 38 13.91 -21.01 -1.67
C PRO A 38 14.44 -21.20 -3.09
N LYS A 39 14.69 -22.44 -3.55
CA LYS A 39 15.16 -22.72 -4.91
C LYS A 39 14.07 -22.58 -5.96
N GLU A 40 12.82 -22.75 -5.57
CA GLU A 40 11.65 -22.64 -6.44
C GLU A 40 11.11 -21.19 -6.50
N GLN A 41 11.61 -20.32 -5.62
CA GLN A 41 11.28 -18.89 -5.61
C GLN A 41 12.01 -18.18 -6.75
N LYS A 42 11.26 -17.76 -7.77
CA LYS A 42 11.79 -17.04 -8.92
C LYS A 42 11.79 -15.54 -8.65
N VAL A 43 12.90 -14.89 -8.95
CA VAL A 43 12.99 -13.43 -8.99
C VAL A 43 12.38 -12.96 -10.32
N LEU A 44 11.38 -12.08 -10.25
CA LEU A 44 10.76 -11.49 -11.44
C LEU A 44 11.36 -10.12 -11.76
N ILE A 45 11.49 -9.27 -10.74
CA ILE A 45 12.02 -7.91 -10.88
C ILE A 45 13.05 -7.71 -9.76
N ASP A 46 14.27 -7.32 -10.12
CA ASP A 46 15.36 -7.04 -9.17
C ASP A 46 16.11 -5.73 -9.40
N GLU A 47 15.67 -4.94 -10.37
CA GLU A 47 16.22 -3.62 -10.65
C GLU A 47 15.12 -2.54 -10.61
N GLN A 48 15.54 -1.30 -10.36
CA GLN A 48 14.67 -0.12 -10.37
C GLN A 48 13.43 -0.27 -9.44
N LEU A 49 13.64 -0.88 -8.27
CA LEU A 49 12.67 -0.95 -7.17
C LEU A 49 13.24 -0.22 -5.97
N HIS A 50 12.43 0.60 -5.30
CA HIS A 50 12.82 1.27 -4.06
C HIS A 50 12.00 0.76 -2.87
N SER A 51 10.71 1.08 -2.85
CA SER A 51 9.76 0.67 -1.80
C SER A 51 8.41 0.27 -2.39
N PRO A 52 8.34 -0.88 -3.10
CA PRO A 52 7.08 -1.41 -3.60
C PRO A 52 6.14 -1.89 -2.47
N GLU A 53 5.07 -1.15 -2.22
CA GLU A 53 4.13 -1.36 -1.10
C GLU A 53 2.80 -2.03 -1.50
N GLY A 54 2.50 -2.13 -2.80
CA GLY A 54 1.31 -2.81 -3.30
C GLY A 54 1.59 -3.59 -4.57
N LEU A 55 0.90 -4.72 -4.72
CA LEU A 55 0.98 -5.61 -5.87
C LEU A 55 -0.44 -5.96 -6.34
N ALA A 56 -0.62 -6.05 -7.65
CA ALA A 56 -1.83 -6.56 -8.27
C ALA A 56 -1.50 -7.36 -9.53
N VAL A 57 -2.07 -8.55 -9.67
CA VAL A 57 -1.86 -9.45 -10.81
C VAL A 57 -3.08 -9.40 -11.72
N ASP A 58 -2.85 -9.10 -12.99
CA ASP A 58 -3.84 -9.31 -14.04
C ASP A 58 -3.76 -10.77 -14.53
N TRP A 59 -4.67 -11.60 -14.01
CA TRP A 59 -4.76 -13.02 -14.36
C TRP A 59 -5.28 -13.27 -15.78
N VAL A 60 -5.87 -12.27 -16.44
CA VAL A 60 -6.40 -12.40 -17.80
C VAL A 60 -5.27 -12.15 -18.80
N HIS A 61 -4.58 -11.02 -18.68
CA HIS A 61 -3.59 -10.54 -19.64
C HIS A 61 -2.14 -10.83 -19.24
N LYS A 62 -1.93 -11.54 -18.12
CA LYS A 62 -0.63 -12.01 -17.62
C LYS A 62 0.37 -10.88 -17.35
N HIS A 63 -0.11 -9.85 -16.67
CA HIS A 63 0.70 -8.71 -16.21
C HIS A 63 0.71 -8.60 -14.69
N ILE A 64 1.77 -8.02 -14.15
CA ILE A 64 1.89 -7.62 -12.75
C ILE A 64 1.99 -6.09 -12.68
N TYR A 65 1.25 -5.50 -11.76
CA TYR A 65 1.20 -4.08 -11.49
C TYR A 65 1.69 -3.84 -10.06
N TRP A 66 2.46 -2.77 -9.86
CA TRP A 66 2.89 -2.39 -8.52
C TRP A 66 3.00 -0.88 -8.37
N THR A 67 2.79 -0.44 -7.14
CA THR A 67 3.07 0.90 -6.64
C THR A 67 4.47 0.90 -6.03
N ASP A 68 5.20 2.00 -6.12
CA ASP A 68 6.48 2.19 -5.44
C ASP A 68 6.48 3.56 -4.76
N SER A 69 6.34 3.55 -3.43
CA SER A 69 6.32 4.77 -2.61
C SER A 69 7.69 5.44 -2.55
N GLY A 70 8.78 4.72 -2.80
CA GLY A 70 10.13 5.30 -2.83
C GLY A 70 10.40 6.04 -4.13
N ASN A 71 10.11 5.39 -5.26
CA ASN A 71 10.28 5.97 -6.59
C ASN A 71 9.13 6.90 -6.99
N LYS A 72 8.02 6.89 -6.24
CA LYS A 72 6.80 7.65 -6.53
C LYS A 72 6.19 7.26 -7.88
N THR A 73 6.13 5.96 -8.16
CA THR A 73 5.69 5.43 -9.46
C THR A 73 4.63 4.33 -9.33
N ILE A 74 3.91 4.13 -10.44
CA ILE A 74 3.10 2.93 -10.70
C ILE A 74 3.63 2.32 -12.00
N SER A 75 3.93 1.03 -11.97
CA SER A 75 4.56 0.32 -13.07
C SER A 75 3.83 -0.97 -13.39
N VAL A 76 4.09 -1.48 -14.60
CA VAL A 76 3.58 -2.76 -15.09
C VAL A 76 4.73 -3.58 -15.67
N ALA A 77 4.64 -4.90 -15.52
CA ALA A 77 5.50 -5.85 -16.21
C ALA A 77 4.74 -7.10 -16.62
N THR A 78 5.27 -7.86 -17.58
CA THR A 78 4.80 -9.23 -17.84
C THR A 78 5.05 -10.12 -16.62
N VAL A 79 4.24 -11.16 -16.40
CA VAL A 79 4.39 -12.08 -15.24
C VAL A 79 5.73 -12.83 -15.20
N ASP A 80 6.46 -12.88 -16.30
CA ASP A 80 7.82 -13.43 -16.39
C ASP A 80 8.92 -12.40 -16.07
N GLY A 81 8.56 -11.12 -15.88
CA GLY A 81 9.48 -10.00 -15.62
C GLY A 81 10.25 -9.48 -16.84
N GLY A 82 10.04 -10.07 -18.02
CA GLY A 82 10.86 -9.79 -19.22
C GLY A 82 10.59 -8.43 -19.88
N ARG A 83 9.38 -7.88 -19.72
CA ARG A 83 8.99 -6.58 -20.28
C ARG A 83 8.38 -5.71 -19.20
N ARG A 84 8.78 -4.43 -19.13
CA ARG A 84 8.39 -3.49 -18.09
C ARG A 84 8.17 -2.08 -18.63
N ARG A 85 7.22 -1.36 -18.03
CA ARG A 85 6.99 0.07 -18.26
C ARG A 85 6.52 0.77 -16.99
N THR A 86 7.01 1.98 -16.76
CA THR A 86 6.47 2.92 -15.78
C THR A 86 5.24 3.62 -16.39
N LEU A 87 4.07 3.43 -15.79
CA LEU A 87 2.81 4.01 -16.27
C LEU A 87 2.60 5.43 -15.74
N PHE A 88 2.89 5.64 -14.45
CA PHE A 88 2.76 6.94 -13.78
C PHE A 88 3.99 7.26 -12.95
N SER A 89 4.47 8.50 -13.05
CA SER A 89 5.64 9.02 -12.32
C SER A 89 5.46 10.46 -11.82
N ARG A 90 4.25 11.01 -11.95
CA ARG A 90 3.90 12.38 -11.54
C ARG A 90 2.65 12.37 -10.69
N ASN A 91 2.55 13.35 -9.79
CA ASN A 91 1.40 13.53 -8.89
C ASN A 91 1.09 12.27 -8.06
N LEU A 92 2.15 11.55 -7.65
CA LEU A 92 2.12 10.42 -6.73
C LEU A 92 3.01 10.82 -5.56
N SER A 93 2.48 10.76 -4.34
CA SER A 93 3.21 11.12 -3.12
C SER A 93 3.51 9.89 -2.31
N GLU A 94 2.51 9.12 -1.90
CA GLU A 94 2.70 7.87 -1.18
C GLU A 94 1.75 6.79 -1.71
N PRO A 95 1.93 6.34 -2.97
CA PRO A 95 1.10 5.28 -3.53
C PRO A 95 1.31 3.98 -2.74
N ARG A 96 0.22 3.36 -2.29
CA ARG A 96 0.24 2.18 -1.41
C ARG A 96 -0.46 0.98 -2.02
N ALA A 97 -1.75 0.77 -1.79
CA ALA A 97 -2.43 -0.41 -2.30
C ALA A 97 -2.88 -0.21 -3.74
N ILE A 98 -2.88 -1.29 -4.53
CA ILE A 98 -3.32 -1.30 -5.93
C ILE A 98 -4.17 -2.54 -6.17
N ALA A 99 -5.20 -2.42 -7.00
CA ALA A 99 -6.05 -3.53 -7.42
C ALA A 99 -6.50 -3.34 -8.87
N VAL A 100 -6.70 -4.44 -9.60
CA VAL A 100 -7.01 -4.44 -11.04
C VAL A 100 -8.39 -5.03 -11.33
N ASP A 101 -9.10 -4.43 -12.29
CA ASP A 101 -10.30 -4.96 -12.95
C ASP A 101 -9.96 -5.29 -14.41
N PRO A 102 -9.44 -6.50 -14.68
CA PRO A 102 -9.07 -6.89 -16.04
C PRO A 102 -10.27 -7.08 -16.97
N LEU A 103 -11.48 -7.28 -16.41
CA LEU A 103 -12.70 -7.45 -17.20
C LEU A 103 -13.11 -6.16 -17.94
N ARG A 104 -12.80 -5.01 -17.33
CA ARG A 104 -13.18 -3.68 -17.84
C ARG A 104 -11.97 -2.81 -18.19
N GLY A 105 -10.76 -3.30 -17.97
CA GLY A 105 -9.54 -2.60 -18.35
C GLY A 105 -9.15 -1.47 -17.40
N PHE A 106 -9.48 -1.56 -16.10
CA PHE A 106 -9.18 -0.51 -15.11
C PHE A 106 -8.26 -0.99 -13.99
N MET A 107 -7.52 -0.06 -13.39
CA MET A 107 -6.83 -0.24 -12.12
C MET A 107 -7.16 0.90 -11.17
N TYR A 108 -7.06 0.58 -9.89
CA TYR A 108 -7.40 1.46 -8.77
C TYR A 108 -6.24 1.42 -7.79
N TRP A 109 -5.89 2.56 -7.20
CA TRP A 109 -4.85 2.60 -6.17
C TRP A 109 -5.16 3.67 -5.13
N SER A 110 -4.59 3.50 -3.94
CA SER A 110 -4.58 4.51 -2.89
C SER A 110 -3.26 5.27 -2.85
N ASP A 111 -3.33 6.54 -2.48
CA ASP A 111 -2.19 7.41 -2.18
C ASP A 111 -2.49 8.15 -0.87
N TRP A 112 -1.60 8.05 0.10
CA TRP A 112 -1.77 8.64 1.44
C TRP A 112 -0.86 9.83 1.71
N GLY A 113 -0.28 10.46 0.68
CA GLY A 113 0.46 11.70 0.86
C GLY A 113 -0.42 12.87 1.32
N ASP A 114 0.16 14.07 1.36
CA ASP A 114 -0.50 15.30 1.87
C ASP A 114 -1.88 15.58 1.26
N GLN A 115 -2.12 15.11 0.03
CA GLN A 115 -3.43 15.14 -0.63
C GLN A 115 -3.87 13.69 -0.87
N ALA A 116 -4.34 13.05 0.20
CA ALA A 116 -4.76 11.66 0.18
C ALA A 116 -5.91 11.44 -0.80
N LYS A 117 -5.86 10.33 -1.53
CA LYS A 117 -6.79 10.05 -2.61
C LYS A 117 -6.86 8.57 -2.96
N ILE A 118 -7.98 8.18 -3.56
CA ILE A 118 -8.07 6.95 -4.35
C ILE A 118 -8.23 7.37 -5.80
N GLU A 119 -7.41 6.80 -6.68
CA GLU A 119 -7.40 7.09 -8.09
C GLU A 119 -7.78 5.87 -8.91
N LYS A 120 -8.23 6.13 -10.14
CA LYS A 120 -8.64 5.14 -11.14
C LYS A 120 -7.99 5.49 -12.47
N SER A 121 -7.51 4.50 -13.20
CA SER A 121 -7.09 4.67 -14.60
C SER A 121 -7.33 3.41 -15.41
N GLY A 122 -7.16 3.50 -16.73
CA GLY A 122 -7.00 2.33 -17.56
C GLY A 122 -5.76 1.51 -17.18
N LEU A 123 -5.80 0.19 -17.41
CA LEU A 123 -4.67 -0.73 -17.21
C LEU A 123 -3.49 -0.46 -18.15
N ASN A 124 -3.73 0.25 -19.24
CA ASN A 124 -2.70 0.79 -20.13
C ASN A 124 -2.10 2.13 -19.65
N GLY A 125 -2.53 2.64 -18.49
CA GLY A 125 -2.04 3.90 -17.92
C GLY A 125 -2.64 5.17 -18.52
N VAL A 126 -3.77 5.08 -19.25
CA VAL A 126 -4.50 6.26 -19.77
C VAL A 126 -5.76 6.54 -18.95
N ASP A 127 -6.40 7.69 -19.16
CA ASP A 127 -7.66 8.08 -18.49
C ASP A 127 -7.58 8.06 -16.95
N ARG A 128 -6.46 8.54 -16.39
CA ARG A 128 -6.28 8.70 -14.95
C ARG A 128 -7.22 9.78 -14.40
N GLN A 129 -7.96 9.44 -13.36
CA GLN A 129 -8.85 10.34 -12.63
C GLN A 129 -8.84 10.06 -11.12
N THR A 130 -9.09 11.08 -10.31
CA THR A 130 -9.34 10.93 -8.88
C THR A 130 -10.75 10.40 -8.67
N LEU A 131 -10.89 9.31 -7.92
CA LEU A 131 -12.16 8.68 -7.57
C LEU A 131 -12.68 9.16 -6.21
N VAL A 132 -11.78 9.33 -5.24
CA VAL A 132 -12.07 9.84 -3.90
C VAL A 132 -11.02 10.86 -3.50
N SER A 133 -11.45 12.06 -3.11
CA SER A 133 -10.59 13.15 -2.62
C SER A 133 -10.99 13.72 -1.26
N ASP A 134 -12.21 13.43 -0.79
CA ASP A 134 -12.76 14.03 0.42
C ASP A 134 -12.89 12.98 1.53
N ASN A 135 -12.81 13.40 2.80
CA ASN A 135 -12.92 12.52 3.97
C ASN A 135 -12.03 11.26 3.82
N ILE A 136 -10.76 11.48 3.49
CA ILE A 136 -9.76 10.45 3.25
C ILE A 136 -8.41 11.01 3.71
N GLU A 137 -7.67 10.25 4.50
CA GLU A 137 -6.44 10.70 5.14
C GLU A 137 -5.34 9.64 5.00
N TRP A 138 -5.60 8.40 5.44
CA TRP A 138 -4.60 7.33 5.37
C TRP A 138 -5.16 6.03 4.76
N PRO A 139 -5.48 6.03 3.45
CA PRO A 139 -6.07 4.88 2.77
C PRO A 139 -5.06 3.75 2.53
N ASN A 140 -4.93 2.83 3.48
CA ASN A 140 -3.87 1.82 3.47
C ASN A 140 -4.12 0.65 2.54
N GLY A 141 -5.35 0.14 2.52
CA GLY A 141 -5.72 -1.06 1.77
C GLY A 141 -6.94 -0.79 0.92
N ILE A 142 -6.96 -1.39 -0.27
CA ILE A 142 -8.13 -1.39 -1.16
C ILE A 142 -8.42 -2.81 -1.65
N THR A 143 -9.69 -3.13 -1.90
CA THR A 143 -10.08 -4.37 -2.56
C THR A 143 -11.31 -4.16 -3.43
N LEU A 144 -11.45 -5.00 -4.45
CA LEU A 144 -12.51 -4.90 -5.44
C LEU A 144 -13.46 -6.09 -5.35
N ASP A 145 -14.75 -5.82 -5.45
CA ASP A 145 -15.76 -6.79 -5.86
C ASP A 145 -16.12 -6.50 -7.33
N LEU A 146 -15.57 -7.33 -8.23
CA LEU A 146 -15.68 -7.15 -9.67
C LEU A 146 -17.09 -7.41 -10.22
N LEU A 147 -17.88 -8.21 -9.52
CA LEU A 147 -19.25 -8.55 -9.92
C LEU A 147 -20.21 -7.42 -9.53
N SER A 148 -20.12 -6.96 -8.28
CA SER A 148 -20.95 -5.84 -7.81
C SER A 148 -20.41 -4.45 -8.18
N GLN A 149 -19.23 -4.38 -8.81
CA GLN A 149 -18.57 -3.13 -9.23
C GLN A 149 -18.37 -2.15 -8.07
N ARG A 150 -17.91 -2.70 -6.93
CA ARG A 150 -17.76 -1.97 -5.68
C ARG A 150 -16.34 -2.07 -5.13
N LEU A 151 -15.77 -0.93 -4.79
CA LEU A 151 -14.45 -0.79 -4.17
C LEU A 151 -14.64 -0.62 -2.65
N TYR A 152 -13.81 -1.29 -1.87
CA TYR A 152 -13.74 -1.16 -0.42
C TYR A 152 -12.34 -0.69 -0.01
N TRP A 153 -12.25 0.16 1.00
CA TRP A 153 -10.97 0.60 1.54
C TRP A 153 -11.01 0.79 3.05
N VAL A 154 -9.84 0.74 3.66
CA VAL A 154 -9.60 1.07 5.06
C VAL A 154 -8.80 2.36 5.16
N ASP A 155 -9.14 3.20 6.13
CA ASP A 155 -8.44 4.43 6.46
C ASP A 155 -7.92 4.37 7.90
N SER A 156 -6.60 4.38 8.07
CA SER A 156 -5.99 4.22 9.39
C SER A 156 -6.01 5.49 10.24
N LYS A 157 -6.13 6.66 9.62
CA LYS A 157 -6.18 7.92 10.35
C LYS A 157 -7.60 8.27 10.77
N LEU A 158 -8.58 7.92 9.95
CA LEU A 158 -10.00 8.13 10.24
C LEU A 158 -10.64 6.96 11.01
N HIS A 159 -9.95 5.83 11.16
CA HIS A 159 -10.44 4.61 11.81
C HIS A 159 -11.74 4.08 11.15
N GLN A 160 -11.75 4.08 9.83
CA GLN A 160 -12.94 3.81 9.02
C GLN A 160 -12.71 2.73 7.96
N LEU A 161 -13.75 1.93 7.74
CA LEU A 161 -13.87 1.06 6.58
C LEU A 161 -15.03 1.57 5.74
N SER A 162 -14.76 1.89 4.48
CA SER A 162 -15.72 2.50 3.56
C SER A 162 -15.81 1.73 2.25
N SER A 163 -16.89 1.98 1.50
CA SER A 163 -17.11 1.42 0.17
C SER A 163 -17.69 2.45 -0.80
N ILE A 164 -17.42 2.28 -2.09
CA ILE A 164 -17.86 3.19 -3.16
C ILE A 164 -18.03 2.41 -4.47
N ASP A 165 -18.91 2.86 -5.35
CA ASP A 165 -19.03 2.25 -6.68
C ASP A 165 -17.83 2.61 -7.55
N PHE A 166 -17.52 1.80 -8.55
CA PHE A 166 -16.44 2.05 -9.51
C PHE A 166 -16.60 3.35 -10.33
N SER A 167 -17.80 3.92 -10.34
CA SER A 167 -18.13 5.23 -10.95
C SER A 167 -17.83 6.41 -10.03
N GLY A 168 -17.58 6.18 -8.73
CA GLY A 168 -17.42 7.22 -7.70
C GLY A 168 -18.72 7.59 -6.97
N GLY A 169 -19.84 6.95 -7.31
CA GLY A 169 -21.12 7.14 -6.64
C GLY A 169 -21.33 6.24 -5.41
N ASN A 170 -22.46 6.45 -4.72
CA ASN A 170 -22.97 5.58 -3.65
C ASN A 170 -21.95 5.21 -2.56
N ARG A 171 -21.12 6.19 -2.17
CA ARG A 171 -20.19 6.05 -1.05
C ARG A 171 -20.93 5.72 0.24
N LYS A 172 -20.45 4.71 0.97
CA LYS A 172 -20.96 4.32 2.29
C LYS A 172 -19.81 4.06 3.25
N MET A 173 -19.87 4.68 4.42
CA MET A 173 -19.06 4.28 5.58
C MET A 173 -19.72 3.04 6.18
N LEU A 174 -18.99 1.93 6.27
CA LEU A 174 -19.50 0.65 6.76
C LEU A 174 -19.17 0.48 8.24
N ILE A 175 -17.94 0.77 8.63
CA ILE A 175 -17.46 0.63 10.02
C ILE A 175 -16.69 1.90 10.39
N SER A 176 -16.92 2.41 11.59
CA SER A 176 -16.13 3.47 12.21
C SER A 176 -15.89 3.08 13.67
N SER A 177 -14.66 2.65 13.98
CA SER A 177 -14.32 2.15 15.32
C SER A 177 -12.83 2.32 15.58
N THR A 178 -12.48 3.11 16.59
CA THR A 178 -11.09 3.27 17.03
C THR A 178 -10.50 1.99 17.63
N ASP A 179 -11.35 1.08 18.11
CA ASP A 179 -10.93 -0.14 18.79
C ASP A 179 -10.60 -1.23 17.76
N PHE A 180 -11.48 -1.44 16.77
CA PHE A 180 -11.33 -2.50 15.77
C PHE A 180 -10.61 -2.06 14.48
N LEU A 181 -10.50 -0.75 14.24
CA LEU A 181 -9.77 -0.14 13.11
C LEU A 181 -8.72 0.85 13.64
N SER A 182 -7.94 0.42 14.64
CA SER A 182 -6.91 1.25 15.26
C SER A 182 -5.81 1.61 14.25
N HIS A 183 -5.30 0.63 13.52
CA HIS A 183 -4.35 0.84 12.43
C HIS A 183 -4.52 -0.25 11.35
N PRO A 184 -5.65 -0.23 10.61
CA PRO A 184 -5.93 -1.22 9.57
C PRO A 184 -4.93 -1.10 8.41
N PHE A 185 -4.59 -2.22 7.76
CA PHE A 185 -3.64 -2.23 6.64
C PHE A 185 -4.23 -2.91 5.40
N GLY A 186 -4.23 -4.25 5.36
CA GLY A 186 -4.82 -5.03 4.28
C GLY A 186 -6.33 -5.20 4.45
N ILE A 187 -7.05 -5.31 3.33
CA ILE A 187 -8.49 -5.53 3.31
C ILE A 187 -8.85 -6.52 2.20
N ALA A 188 -9.78 -7.42 2.47
CA ALA A 188 -10.32 -8.33 1.47
C ALA A 188 -11.84 -8.54 1.66
N VAL A 189 -12.54 -8.89 0.58
CA VAL A 189 -13.99 -9.12 0.60
C VAL A 189 -14.30 -10.43 -0.11
N PHE A 190 -15.14 -11.25 0.51
CA PHE A 190 -15.68 -12.48 -0.05
C PHE A 190 -17.08 -12.74 0.51
N GLU A 191 -17.99 -13.21 -0.36
CA GLU A 191 -19.40 -13.48 -0.01
C GLU A 191 -20.06 -12.32 0.73
N ASP A 192 -20.54 -12.50 1.96
CA ASP A 192 -21.22 -11.50 2.79
C ASP A 192 -20.27 -10.79 3.77
N LYS A 193 -18.99 -11.14 3.78
CA LYS A 193 -18.01 -10.65 4.76
C LYS A 193 -16.92 -9.76 4.16
N VAL A 194 -16.47 -8.84 4.99
CA VAL A 194 -15.24 -8.07 4.81
C VAL A 194 -14.23 -8.49 5.87
N PHE A 195 -12.98 -8.60 5.47
CA PHE A 195 -11.85 -9.00 6.30
C PHE A 195 -10.81 -7.90 6.26
N TRP A 196 -10.17 -7.61 7.39
CA TRP A 196 -9.05 -6.67 7.42
C TRP A 196 -8.00 -7.11 8.42
N THR A 197 -6.76 -6.71 8.14
CA THR A 197 -5.66 -6.81 9.08
C THR A 197 -5.52 -5.50 9.85
N ASP A 198 -5.08 -5.58 11.11
CA ASP A 198 -4.81 -4.41 11.94
C ASP A 198 -3.46 -4.58 12.65
N LEU A 199 -2.61 -3.56 12.52
CA LEU A 199 -1.22 -3.60 12.98
C LEU A 199 -1.11 -3.38 14.49
N GLU A 200 -1.94 -2.50 15.07
CA GLU A 200 -1.93 -2.21 16.52
C GLU A 200 -2.56 -3.37 17.30
N ASN A 201 -3.63 -3.95 16.77
CA ASN A 201 -4.30 -5.09 17.36
C ASN A 201 -3.58 -6.44 17.11
N GLU A 202 -2.55 -6.48 16.26
CA GLU A 202 -1.84 -7.70 15.87
C GLU A 202 -2.80 -8.83 15.39
N ALA A 203 -3.85 -8.48 14.64
CA ALA A 203 -4.99 -9.36 14.39
C ALA A 203 -5.60 -9.24 12.98
N ILE A 204 -6.38 -10.26 12.62
CA ILE A 204 -7.27 -10.27 11.45
C ILE A 204 -8.70 -10.32 11.97
N PHE A 205 -9.52 -9.39 11.50
CA PHE A 205 -10.94 -9.32 11.84
C PHE A 205 -11.81 -9.66 10.64
N SER A 206 -13.08 -9.98 10.91
CA SER A 206 -14.14 -10.06 9.90
C SER A 206 -15.39 -9.34 10.39
N ALA A 207 -16.20 -8.85 9.47
CA ALA A 207 -17.52 -8.26 9.74
C ALA A 207 -18.46 -8.47 8.54
N ASN A 208 -19.76 -8.27 8.74
CA ASN A 208 -20.70 -8.25 7.63
C ASN A 208 -20.45 -7.02 6.73
N ARG A 209 -20.24 -7.23 5.44
CA ARG A 209 -19.85 -6.17 4.49
C ARG A 209 -20.96 -5.17 4.15
N LEU A 210 -22.21 -5.49 4.46
CA LEU A 210 -23.37 -4.67 4.08
C LEU A 210 -23.74 -3.67 5.18
N ASN A 211 -23.68 -4.09 6.44
CA ASN A 211 -24.09 -3.30 7.60
C ASN A 211 -22.95 -2.97 8.57
N GLY A 212 -21.76 -3.58 8.42
CA GLY A 212 -20.61 -3.35 9.28
C GLY A 212 -20.71 -3.96 10.69
N LEU A 213 -21.72 -4.80 10.93
CA LEU A 213 -21.94 -5.47 12.21
C LEU A 213 -21.24 -6.83 12.26
N GLU A 214 -21.44 -7.56 13.36
CA GLU A 214 -20.93 -8.93 13.55
C GLU A 214 -19.39 -9.01 13.46
N ILE A 215 -18.72 -8.02 14.06
CA ILE A 215 -17.26 -7.98 14.12
C ILE A 215 -16.76 -9.18 14.93
N SER A 216 -15.86 -9.97 14.33
CA SER A 216 -15.25 -11.14 14.94
C SER A 216 -13.75 -11.17 14.67
N ILE A 217 -12.96 -11.64 15.64
CA ILE A 217 -11.52 -11.90 15.47
C ILE A 217 -11.35 -13.26 14.81
N LEU A 218 -10.63 -13.34 13.70
CA LEU A 218 -10.27 -14.59 13.04
C LEU A 218 -8.91 -15.10 13.53
N ALA A 219 -7.94 -14.21 13.64
CA ALA A 219 -6.58 -14.52 14.07
C ALA A 219 -6.03 -13.37 14.91
N GLU A 220 -5.15 -13.69 15.86
CA GLU A 220 -4.53 -12.74 16.80
C GLU A 220 -3.09 -13.17 17.08
N ASN A 221 -2.31 -12.30 17.73
CA ASN A 221 -0.87 -12.49 18.01
C ASN A 221 -0.01 -12.58 16.74
N LEU A 222 -0.43 -11.88 15.69
CA LEU A 222 0.28 -11.79 14.42
C LEU A 222 1.28 -10.63 14.48
N ASN A 223 2.54 -10.90 14.17
CA ASN A 223 3.56 -9.86 14.12
C ASN A 223 3.52 -9.17 12.76
N ASN A 224 3.06 -7.91 12.72
CA ASN A 224 2.93 -7.08 11.52
C ASN A 224 2.09 -7.74 10.39
N PRO A 225 0.79 -8.02 10.61
CA PRO A 225 -0.08 -8.51 9.55
C PRO A 225 -0.36 -7.37 8.55
N HIS A 226 0.49 -7.24 7.52
CA HIS A 226 0.35 -6.23 6.48
C HIS A 226 -0.79 -6.59 5.52
N ASP A 227 -0.47 -7.17 4.38
CA ASP A 227 -1.41 -7.36 3.28
C ASP A 227 -2.14 -8.71 3.37
N ILE A 228 -3.36 -8.79 2.79
CA ILE A 228 -4.24 -9.97 2.81
C ILE A 228 -5.02 -10.08 1.51
N VAL A 229 -5.06 -11.28 0.94
CA VAL A 229 -5.80 -11.59 -0.28
C VAL A 229 -6.68 -12.82 -0.09
N ILE A 230 -7.82 -12.86 -0.80
CA ILE A 230 -8.70 -14.04 -0.84
C ILE A 230 -8.26 -14.93 -1.99
N PHE A 231 -7.93 -16.19 -1.68
CA PHE A 231 -7.63 -17.21 -2.67
C PHE A 231 -8.89 -18.04 -2.97
N HIS A 232 -9.62 -17.67 -4.03
CA HIS A 232 -10.82 -18.38 -4.46
C HIS A 232 -11.11 -18.10 -5.95
N GLU A 233 -11.59 -19.10 -6.71
CA GLU A 233 -11.82 -18.97 -8.16
C GLU A 233 -12.79 -17.83 -8.51
N LEU A 234 -13.84 -17.64 -7.70
CA LEU A 234 -14.82 -16.56 -7.90
C LEU A 234 -14.22 -15.14 -7.80
N LYS A 235 -13.05 -14.96 -7.18
CA LYS A 235 -12.37 -13.66 -7.15
C LYS A 235 -11.69 -13.34 -8.48
N GLN A 236 -11.39 -14.35 -9.29
CA GLN A 236 -10.67 -14.23 -10.55
C GLN A 236 -11.47 -14.86 -11.71
N PRO A 237 -12.63 -14.28 -12.08
CA PRO A 237 -13.44 -14.78 -13.18
C PRO A 237 -12.66 -14.82 -14.49
N ARG A 238 -12.91 -15.84 -15.30
CA ARG A 238 -12.30 -16.01 -16.62
C ARG A 238 -12.83 -14.95 -17.58
N ALA A 239 -11.95 -14.40 -18.41
CA ALA A 239 -12.30 -13.49 -19.49
C ALA A 239 -11.38 -13.72 -20.70
N PRO A 240 -11.84 -13.36 -21.91
CA PRO A 240 -11.00 -13.43 -23.10
C PRO A 240 -9.88 -12.39 -23.06
N ASP A 241 -8.66 -12.80 -23.36
CA ASP A 241 -7.54 -11.89 -23.58
C ASP A 241 -7.58 -11.32 -25.01
N ALA A 242 -7.87 -10.02 -25.12
CA ALA A 242 -7.95 -9.35 -26.42
C ALA A 242 -6.60 -9.25 -27.16
N CYS A 243 -5.48 -9.28 -26.44
CA CYS A 243 -4.13 -9.29 -27.01
C CYS A 243 -3.81 -10.64 -27.66
N GLU A 244 -4.33 -11.75 -27.13
CA GLU A 244 -4.16 -13.08 -27.70
C GLU A 244 -5.17 -13.38 -28.82
N LEU A 245 -6.39 -12.86 -28.73
CA LEU A 245 -7.43 -13.06 -29.75
C LEU A 245 -7.23 -12.23 -31.04
N SER A 246 -6.23 -11.35 -31.06
CA SER A 246 -5.90 -10.55 -32.24
C SER A 246 -5.29 -11.40 -33.36
N VAL A 247 -5.44 -10.95 -34.61
CA VAL A 247 -4.87 -11.63 -35.80
C VAL A 247 -3.34 -11.76 -35.70
N GLN A 248 -2.69 -10.82 -35.03
CA GLN A 248 -1.25 -10.79 -34.82
C GLN A 248 -0.94 -11.19 -33.38
N PRO A 249 0.15 -11.95 -33.12
CA PRO A 249 0.55 -12.29 -31.77
C PRO A 249 0.78 -11.02 -30.94
N ASN A 250 0.43 -11.06 -29.65
CA ASN A 250 0.55 -9.92 -28.73
C ASN A 250 -0.15 -8.65 -29.26
N GLY A 251 -1.31 -8.78 -29.90
CA GLY A 251 -2.03 -7.67 -30.53
C GLY A 251 -1.31 -7.02 -31.72
N GLY A 252 -0.18 -7.59 -32.17
CA GLY A 252 0.79 -6.98 -33.07
C GLY A 252 1.67 -5.91 -32.43
N CYS A 253 1.69 -5.80 -31.10
CA CYS A 253 2.54 -4.87 -30.38
C CYS A 253 3.99 -5.38 -30.32
N GLU A 254 4.95 -4.50 -30.59
CA GLU A 254 6.38 -4.85 -30.55
C GLU A 254 6.85 -5.21 -29.14
N TYR A 255 6.29 -4.55 -28.12
CA TYR A 255 6.74 -4.70 -26.72
C TYR A 255 5.60 -5.13 -25.78
N LEU A 256 4.83 -4.20 -25.21
CA LEU A 256 3.70 -4.54 -24.33
C LEU A 256 2.37 -4.37 -25.07
N CYS A 257 1.44 -5.30 -24.85
CA CYS A 257 0.03 -5.15 -25.19
C CYS A 257 -0.76 -5.01 -23.89
N LEU A 258 -1.32 -3.83 -23.65
CA LEU A 258 -2.02 -3.51 -22.40
C LEU A 258 -3.51 -3.31 -22.67
N PRO A 259 -4.41 -3.91 -21.86
CA PRO A 259 -5.85 -3.74 -22.01
C PRO A 259 -6.24 -2.28 -21.79
N ALA A 260 -7.13 -1.78 -22.65
CA ALA A 260 -7.59 -0.40 -22.63
C ALA A 260 -8.91 -0.28 -21.84
N PRO A 261 -9.18 0.87 -21.21
CA PRO A 261 -10.38 1.06 -20.40
C PRO A 261 -11.65 1.00 -21.26
N GLN A 262 -12.59 0.12 -20.88
CA GLN A 262 -13.85 -0.08 -21.60
C GLN A 262 -14.89 0.93 -21.10
N THR A 263 -14.82 2.16 -21.60
CA THR A 263 -15.75 3.27 -21.29
C THR A 263 -16.97 3.33 -22.20
N SER A 264 -16.87 2.79 -23.42
CA SER A 264 -17.95 2.72 -24.41
C SER A 264 -17.84 1.42 -25.22
N SER A 265 -18.89 1.09 -25.97
CA SER A 265 -18.86 -0.08 -26.88
C SER A 265 -17.81 0.02 -27.98
N HIS A 266 -17.36 1.25 -28.30
CA HIS A 266 -16.37 1.53 -29.34
C HIS A 266 -14.94 1.72 -28.78
N SER A 267 -14.75 1.57 -27.46
CA SER A 267 -13.43 1.68 -26.86
C SER A 267 -12.49 0.62 -27.45
N PRO A 268 -11.23 0.96 -27.79
CA PRO A 268 -10.22 -0.02 -28.16
C PRO A 268 -10.13 -1.10 -27.09
N LYS A 269 -9.86 -2.35 -27.47
CA LYS A 269 -9.71 -3.45 -26.50
C LYS A 269 -8.34 -3.43 -25.83
N TYR A 270 -7.31 -3.01 -26.55
CA TYR A 270 -5.95 -2.90 -26.06
C TYR A 270 -5.20 -1.77 -26.77
N THR A 271 -4.05 -1.40 -26.21
CA THR A 271 -3.09 -0.46 -26.82
C THR A 271 -1.67 -0.97 -26.64
N CYS A 272 -0.80 -0.70 -27.60
CA CYS A 272 0.60 -1.05 -27.52
C CYS A 272 1.39 -0.04 -26.67
N ALA A 273 2.36 -0.53 -25.89
CA ALA A 273 3.18 0.28 -25.03
C ALA A 273 4.67 -0.08 -25.16
N CYS A 274 5.53 0.93 -25.12
CA CYS A 274 6.98 0.81 -25.32
C CYS A 274 7.76 0.82 -23.99
N PRO A 275 9.05 0.44 -24.00
CA PRO A 275 9.93 0.65 -22.85
C PRO A 275 10.01 2.12 -22.43
N ASP A 276 10.43 2.40 -21.20
CA ASP A 276 10.51 3.77 -20.64
C ASP A 276 11.41 4.73 -21.44
N THR A 277 12.39 4.19 -22.18
CA THR A 277 13.36 4.95 -22.98
C THR A 277 12.97 5.09 -24.45
N MET A 278 11.77 4.64 -24.83
CA MET A 278 11.30 4.59 -26.22
C MET A 278 9.88 5.14 -26.37
N TRP A 279 9.52 5.46 -27.61
CA TRP A 279 8.26 6.09 -27.97
C TRP A 279 7.48 5.22 -28.94
N LEU A 280 6.14 5.23 -28.84
CA LEU A 280 5.28 4.52 -29.78
C LEU A 280 5.29 5.24 -31.14
N GLY A 281 5.49 4.47 -32.20
CA GLY A 281 5.52 4.98 -33.56
C GLY A 281 4.14 5.33 -34.11
N PRO A 282 4.10 5.96 -35.30
CA PRO A 282 2.84 6.35 -35.95
C PRO A 282 2.00 5.14 -36.41
N ASP A 283 2.59 3.95 -36.51
CA ASP A 283 1.87 2.70 -36.77
C ASP A 283 1.14 2.15 -35.53
N MET A 284 1.24 2.85 -34.39
CA MET A 284 0.65 2.50 -33.09
C MET A 284 1.06 1.12 -32.57
N LYS A 285 2.18 0.56 -33.07
CA LYS A 285 2.61 -0.81 -32.76
C LYS A 285 4.10 -0.92 -32.48
N ARG A 286 4.94 -0.22 -33.24
CA ARG A 286 6.40 -0.28 -33.13
C ARG A 286 6.97 0.77 -32.20
N CYS A 287 8.13 0.46 -31.63
CA CYS A 287 8.84 1.33 -30.71
C CYS A 287 10.05 1.98 -31.37
N TYR A 288 10.17 3.29 -31.21
CA TYR A 288 11.26 4.08 -31.77
C TYR A 288 12.07 4.73 -30.65
N ARG A 289 13.39 4.74 -30.81
CA ARG A 289 14.25 5.57 -29.95
C ARG A 289 14.07 7.02 -30.35
N ALA A 290 14.08 7.93 -29.37
CA ALA A 290 14.16 9.35 -29.67
C ALA A 290 15.40 9.60 -30.56
N PRO A 291 15.29 10.37 -31.67
CA PRO A 291 16.47 10.77 -32.40
C PRO A 291 17.39 11.49 -31.41
N GLN A 292 18.65 11.04 -31.31
CA GLN A 292 19.64 11.78 -30.55
C GLN A 292 19.66 13.19 -31.14
N SER A 293 19.38 14.21 -30.33
CA SER A 293 19.67 15.58 -30.71
C SER A 293 21.16 15.59 -31.08
N THR A 294 21.48 15.70 -32.36
CA THR A 294 22.85 15.90 -32.81
C THR A 294 23.29 17.20 -32.18
N SER A 295 24.05 17.11 -31.09
CA SER A 295 24.87 18.21 -30.62
C SER A 295 25.72 18.60 -31.81
N THR A 296 25.43 19.75 -32.41
CA THR A 296 26.23 20.31 -33.48
C THR A 296 27.60 20.58 -32.87
N THR A 297 28.53 19.63 -33.00
CA THR A 297 29.93 19.87 -32.72
C THR A 297 30.38 20.85 -33.79
N THR A 298 30.33 22.14 -33.48
CA THR A 298 31.00 23.18 -34.26
C THR A 298 32.50 22.86 -34.22
N LEU A 299 32.97 22.19 -35.27
CA LEU A 299 34.38 22.10 -35.59
C LEU A 299 34.89 23.53 -35.76
N ALA A 300 35.60 24.02 -34.74
CA ALA A 300 36.34 25.27 -34.84
C ALA A 300 37.37 25.12 -35.98
N SER A 301 37.17 25.88 -37.05
CA SER A 301 38.13 25.95 -38.15
C SER A 301 39.40 26.63 -37.65
N THR A 302 40.50 25.88 -37.58
CA THR A 302 41.83 26.41 -37.31
C THR A 302 42.26 27.29 -38.48
N MET A 303 42.04 28.60 -38.37
CA MET A 303 42.63 29.58 -39.29
C MET A 303 44.08 29.82 -38.87
N THR A 304 45.02 29.24 -39.61
CA THR A 304 46.44 29.57 -39.56
C THR A 304 46.64 31.01 -40.03
N ARG A 305 46.93 31.93 -39.09
CA ARG A 305 47.26 33.32 -39.42
C ARG A 305 48.78 33.49 -39.51
N THR A 306 49.27 33.59 -40.73
CA THR A 306 50.63 33.99 -41.08
C THR A 306 50.87 35.44 -40.63
N VAL A 307 51.99 35.69 -39.95
CA VAL A 307 52.43 37.01 -39.48
C VAL A 307 53.39 37.60 -40.51
N PRO A 308 53.23 38.88 -40.91
CA PRO A 308 54.35 39.69 -41.36
C PRO A 308 54.75 40.71 -40.28
N ALA A 309 56.06 40.89 -40.16
CA ALA A 309 56.71 41.79 -39.23
C ALA A 309 56.72 43.24 -39.72
N THR A 310 56.59 44.21 -38.81
CA THR A 310 57.21 45.54 -38.94
C THR A 310 57.47 46.20 -37.56
N THR A 311 58.67 46.76 -37.52
CA THR A 311 59.48 47.55 -36.57
C THR A 311 58.87 48.71 -35.74
N ARG A 312 59.24 48.72 -34.43
CA ARG A 312 59.76 49.78 -33.51
C ARG A 312 59.08 51.16 -33.27
N SER A 313 58.57 51.30 -32.02
CA SER A 313 58.83 52.33 -30.94
C SER A 313 58.36 53.81 -31.06
N PRO A 314 58.25 54.60 -29.95
CA PRO A 314 57.91 54.28 -28.52
C PRO A 314 56.97 55.31 -27.79
N GLY A 315 56.53 54.97 -26.56
CA GLY A 315 55.92 55.87 -25.54
C GLY A 315 54.41 55.65 -25.34
N THR A 316 53.76 55.72 -24.17
CA THR A 316 54.11 56.21 -22.82
C THR A 316 53.05 55.67 -21.83
N THR A 317 53.50 55.33 -20.63
CA THR A 317 52.86 55.15 -19.30
C THR A 317 51.36 54.81 -19.13
N VAL A 318 51.17 53.78 -18.30
CA VAL A 318 49.95 53.21 -17.73
C VAL A 318 49.21 54.18 -16.78
N HIS A 319 47.89 54.30 -16.94
CA HIS A 319 46.97 54.56 -15.82
C HIS A 319 45.76 53.62 -15.91
N ARG A 320 45.50 52.94 -14.81
CA ARG A 320 44.41 51.98 -14.60
C ARG A 320 43.18 52.72 -14.08
N SER A 321 42.05 52.60 -14.75
CA SER A 321 40.72 52.84 -14.19
C SER A 321 39.75 51.80 -14.75
N THR A 322 39.02 51.15 -13.85
CA THR A 322 37.88 50.27 -14.16
C THR A 322 36.65 50.90 -13.53
N TYR A 323 35.75 51.39 -14.38
CA TYR A 323 34.34 51.73 -14.11
C TYR A 323 33.51 50.78 -15.00
N GLN A 324 32.72 49.89 -14.38
CA GLN A 324 31.27 50.00 -14.07
C GLN A 324 30.33 49.73 -15.24
N ASN A 325 29.36 48.83 -14.98
CA ASN A 325 27.92 48.86 -15.28
C ASN A 325 27.41 47.42 -15.44
N HIS A 326 26.22 47.00 -15.00
CA HIS A 326 25.16 47.57 -14.18
C HIS A 326 24.22 46.37 -13.88
N SER A 327 23.72 46.23 -12.65
CA SER A 327 22.53 45.40 -12.36
C SER A 327 21.78 46.03 -11.17
N THR A 328 20.72 46.77 -11.51
CA THR A 328 19.57 47.20 -10.68
C THR A 328 18.63 46.00 -10.45
N GLU A 329 17.79 45.88 -9.42
CA GLU A 329 17.64 46.51 -8.10
C GLU A 329 16.66 45.64 -7.28
N THR A 330 16.82 45.72 -5.97
CA THR A 330 16.17 45.13 -4.76
C THR A 330 14.69 45.54 -4.52
N PRO A 331 13.97 45.26 -3.38
CA PRO A 331 14.42 44.81 -2.05
C PRO A 331 13.59 43.78 -1.25
N SER A 332 14.28 43.08 -0.34
CA SER A 332 13.74 42.45 0.88
C SER A 332 14.32 43.17 2.12
N LEU A 333 13.46 43.57 3.06
CA LEU A 333 13.83 44.21 4.32
C LEU A 333 14.26 43.19 5.38
N ALA A 334 15.41 43.45 6.02
CA ALA A 334 15.79 42.89 7.32
C ALA A 334 16.15 44.06 8.25
N ALA A 335 15.60 44.08 9.46
CA ALA A 335 15.93 45.06 10.49
C ALA A 335 16.42 44.35 11.75
N ALA A 336 17.55 44.84 12.27
CA ALA A 336 18.25 44.36 13.43
C ALA A 336 17.73 44.97 14.74
N VAL A 337 18.00 44.25 15.82
CA VAL A 337 17.71 44.53 17.24
C VAL A 337 18.58 45.68 17.77
N PRO A 338 18.08 46.48 18.75
CA PRO A 338 18.79 46.60 20.02
C PRO A 338 17.87 46.63 21.28
N SER A 339 18.54 46.63 22.42
CA SER A 339 18.17 46.15 23.76
C SER A 339 17.30 47.07 24.65
N SER A 340 16.51 46.42 25.52
CA SER A 340 16.18 46.67 26.94
C SER A 340 15.74 48.06 27.45
N VAL A 341 14.55 48.13 28.12
CA VAL A 341 14.28 48.69 29.48
C VAL A 341 12.86 48.29 29.97
N SER A 342 12.79 47.70 31.18
CA SER A 342 11.83 47.73 32.33
C SER A 342 10.37 48.24 32.16
N VAL A 343 9.27 47.79 32.80
CA VAL A 343 8.82 47.54 34.23
C VAL A 343 7.31 47.02 34.17
N PRO A 344 6.50 46.67 35.22
CA PRO A 344 6.56 45.68 36.34
C PRO A 344 5.33 44.70 36.51
N ARG A 345 5.49 43.76 37.48
CA ARG A 345 4.54 43.23 38.50
C ARG A 345 3.47 42.16 38.17
N ALA A 346 3.63 40.95 38.73
CA ALA A 346 2.87 40.44 39.90
C ALA A 346 3.43 39.05 40.36
N PRO A 347 3.31 38.67 41.65
CA PRO A 347 4.21 37.71 42.28
C PRO A 347 3.63 36.29 42.45
N SER A 348 4.48 35.27 42.31
CA SER A 348 4.21 33.88 42.68
C SER A 348 4.79 33.57 44.07
N ILE A 349 3.97 32.88 44.86
CA ILE A 349 4.15 32.46 46.24
C ILE A 349 5.17 31.31 46.33
N SER A 350 6.13 31.42 47.26
CA SER A 350 6.99 30.32 47.73
C SER A 350 6.97 30.29 49.26
N PRO A 351 6.78 29.14 49.93
CA PRO A 351 6.84 29.08 51.38
C PRO A 351 8.27 28.94 51.90
N SER A 352 8.72 30.00 52.56
CA SER A 352 9.46 30.07 53.82
C SER A 352 10.11 28.79 54.39
N THR A 353 11.45 28.81 54.39
CA THR A 353 12.34 28.20 55.39
C THR A 353 12.28 29.01 56.70
N LEU A 354 12.10 28.31 57.83
CA LEU A 354 12.39 28.84 59.17
C LEU A 354 13.65 28.17 59.72
N SER A 355 14.64 28.97 60.10
CA SER A 355 15.69 28.57 61.05
C SER A 355 15.13 28.59 62.47
N PRO A 356 15.76 27.87 63.40
CA PRO A 356 15.95 28.44 64.73
C PRO A 356 17.41 28.45 65.17
N ALA A 357 17.65 29.38 66.08
CA ALA A 357 18.90 29.79 66.66
C ALA A 357 19.52 28.76 67.63
N THR A 358 20.79 29.03 67.92
CA THR A 358 21.73 28.43 68.86
C THR A 358 21.27 28.35 70.32
N SER A 359 21.63 27.28 71.04
CA SER A 359 22.33 27.35 72.35
C SER A 359 22.77 25.97 72.87
N ASN A 360 23.97 25.95 73.45
CA ASN A 360 24.70 24.82 74.05
C ASN A 360 23.97 24.12 75.21
N HIS A 361 24.10 22.79 75.33
CA HIS A 361 24.73 22.16 76.51
C HIS A 361 24.99 20.66 76.32
N SER A 362 26.06 20.23 76.98
CA SER A 362 26.80 18.98 76.98
C SER A 362 26.16 17.77 77.66
N GLN A 363 26.46 16.59 77.10
CA GLN A 363 26.69 15.27 77.73
C GLN A 363 25.57 14.61 78.57
N HIS A 364 25.07 13.44 78.12
CA HIS A 364 25.40 12.13 78.73
C HIS A 364 24.79 10.94 77.95
N TYR A 365 25.54 9.83 77.97
CA TYR A 365 25.30 8.50 77.41
C TYR A 365 23.96 7.83 77.79
N GLY A 366 23.43 6.98 76.88
CA GLY A 366 22.47 5.92 77.21
C GLY A 366 21.62 5.46 76.02
N ASN A 367 22.16 4.53 75.23
CA ASN A 367 21.55 3.98 74.02
C ASN A 367 20.65 2.79 74.38
N GLU A 368 19.33 2.97 74.42
CA GLU A 368 18.34 1.89 74.35
C GLU A 368 17.33 2.27 73.26
N ASP A 369 17.41 1.58 72.11
CA ASP A 369 16.32 1.20 71.21
C ASP A 369 16.83 0.97 69.77
N SER A 370 17.66 -0.05 69.61
CA SER A 370 18.06 -0.61 68.31
C SER A 370 17.43 -1.98 68.10
N LYS A 371 16.08 -2.08 68.18
CA LYS A 371 15.37 -3.35 67.86
C LYS A 371 14.15 -3.26 66.95
N MET A 372 13.75 -2.07 66.46
CA MET A 372 12.53 -1.95 65.63
C MET A 372 12.75 -1.68 64.12
N GLY A 373 14.00 -1.47 63.67
CA GLY A 373 14.29 -1.14 62.25
C GLY A 373 14.60 -2.32 61.32
N SER A 374 14.95 -3.49 61.88
CA SER A 374 15.41 -4.67 61.11
C SER A 374 14.28 -5.61 60.71
N THR A 375 13.20 -5.68 61.50
CA THR A 375 12.06 -6.57 61.25
C THR A 375 11.15 -6.06 60.12
N VAL A 376 10.99 -4.74 59.99
CA VAL A 376 10.13 -4.13 58.96
C VAL A 376 10.79 -4.19 57.57
N THR A 377 12.10 -3.98 57.49
CA THR A 377 12.86 -4.13 56.23
C THR A 377 12.97 -5.58 55.77
N ALA A 378 13.14 -6.52 56.69
CA ALA A 378 13.13 -7.96 56.38
C ALA A 378 11.74 -8.45 55.90
N ALA A 379 10.65 -7.95 56.49
CA ALA A 379 9.28 -8.33 56.11
C ALA A 379 8.88 -7.82 54.71
N VAL A 380 9.30 -6.60 54.36
CA VAL A 380 9.03 -6.00 53.04
C VAL A 380 9.78 -6.74 51.93
N ILE A 381 11.03 -7.13 52.16
CA ILE A 381 11.81 -7.96 51.22
C ILE A 381 11.18 -9.35 51.09
N GLY A 382 10.71 -9.93 52.20
CA GLY A 382 10.07 -11.24 52.24
C GLY A 382 8.75 -11.34 51.47
N ILE A 383 8.06 -10.22 51.21
CA ILE A 383 6.78 -10.20 50.47
C ILE A 383 6.96 -9.70 49.03
N ILE A 384 7.78 -8.68 48.81
CA ILE A 384 7.97 -8.10 47.47
C ILE A 384 8.76 -9.04 46.56
N VAL A 385 9.80 -9.72 47.08
CA VAL A 385 10.63 -10.62 46.27
C VAL A 385 9.79 -11.79 45.70
N PRO A 386 8.94 -12.48 46.48
CA PRO A 386 8.05 -13.50 45.93
C PRO A 386 7.07 -12.95 44.88
N ILE A 387 6.49 -11.77 45.08
CA ILE A 387 5.56 -11.16 44.11
C ILE A 387 6.26 -10.87 42.78
N VAL A 388 7.47 -10.31 42.83
CA VAL A 388 8.27 -10.04 41.63
C VAL A 388 8.67 -11.35 40.93
N VAL A 389 9.06 -12.37 41.69
CA VAL A 389 9.39 -13.70 41.13
C VAL A 389 8.15 -14.34 40.48
N ILE A 390 6.98 -14.27 41.11
CA ILE A 390 5.72 -14.77 40.53
C ILE A 390 5.38 -13.99 39.26
N ALA A 391 5.51 -12.67 39.26
CA ALA A 391 5.27 -11.86 38.06
C ALA A 391 6.22 -12.25 36.91
N LEU A 392 7.50 -12.47 37.18
CA LEU A 392 8.47 -12.94 36.19
C LEU A 392 8.17 -14.36 35.69
N LEU A 393 7.72 -15.26 36.57
CA LEU A 393 7.28 -16.60 36.18
C LEU A 393 6.00 -16.57 35.31
N CYS A 394 5.04 -15.70 35.64
CA CYS A 394 3.86 -15.48 34.81
C CYS A 394 4.22 -14.87 33.45
N MET A 395 5.12 -13.89 33.41
CA MET A 395 5.60 -13.27 32.17
C MET A 395 6.35 -14.27 31.30
N SER A 396 7.26 -15.07 31.88
CA SER A 396 7.97 -16.12 31.14
C SER A 396 7.02 -17.21 30.65
N GLY A 397 6.06 -17.65 31.47
CA GLY A 397 5.00 -18.59 31.06
C GLY A 397 4.14 -18.04 29.93
N TYR A 398 3.75 -16.77 29.99
CA TYR A 398 3.02 -16.07 28.92
C TYR A 398 3.84 -16.00 27.63
N LEU A 399 5.13 -15.66 27.70
CA LEU A 399 6.02 -15.62 26.54
C LEU A 399 6.22 -17.01 25.93
N ILE A 400 6.37 -18.05 26.75
CA ILE A 400 6.47 -19.45 26.30
C ILE A 400 5.17 -19.88 25.62
N TRP A 401 4.02 -19.60 26.23
CA TRP A 401 2.71 -19.90 25.66
C TRP A 401 2.47 -19.14 24.35
N ARG A 402 2.79 -17.84 24.29
CA ARG A 402 2.70 -17.02 23.07
C ARG A 402 3.59 -17.58 21.96
N ASN A 403 4.81 -18.00 22.29
CA ASN A 403 5.74 -18.58 21.32
C ASN A 403 5.30 -19.99 20.87
N TRP A 404 4.69 -20.77 21.76
CA TRP A 404 4.10 -22.07 21.44
C TRP A 404 2.86 -21.93 20.54
N LYS A 405 1.94 -21.01 20.87
CA LYS A 405 0.75 -20.69 20.06
C LYS A 405 1.17 -20.22 18.66
N ARG A 406 2.15 -19.32 18.55
CA ARG A 406 2.72 -18.83 17.28
C ARG A 406 3.30 -19.95 16.41
N LYS A 407 3.90 -20.99 17.01
CA LYS A 407 4.41 -22.16 16.27
C LYS A 407 3.29 -23.10 15.78
N ASN A 408 2.12 -23.06 16.42
CA ASN A 408 0.97 -23.92 16.12
C ASN A 408 -0.07 -23.26 15.21
N THR A 409 -0.01 -21.95 14.93
CA THR A 409 -0.78 -21.32 13.87
C THR A 409 -0.17 -21.64 12.50
N LYS A 410 -0.31 -22.90 12.06
CA LYS A 410 -0.09 -23.28 10.65
C LYS A 410 -1.39 -23.02 9.89
N SER A 411 -1.27 -22.51 8.66
CA SER A 411 -2.33 -22.06 7.75
C SER A 411 -3.77 -22.34 8.20
N MET A 412 -4.54 -21.27 8.42
CA MET A 412 -5.98 -21.38 8.65
C MET A 412 -6.66 -21.66 7.31
N ASN A 413 -6.81 -22.94 6.95
CA ASN A 413 -7.81 -23.33 5.96
C ASN A 413 -9.17 -23.20 6.64
N PHE A 414 -9.98 -22.25 6.19
CA PHE A 414 -11.39 -22.21 6.55
C PHE A 414 -12.11 -23.20 5.64
N ASP A 415 -12.29 -24.43 6.11
CA ASP A 415 -13.20 -25.38 5.49
C ASP A 415 -14.63 -24.86 5.73
N ASN A 416 -15.22 -24.21 4.71
CA ASN A 416 -16.62 -23.78 4.77
C ASN A 416 -17.53 -25.03 4.74
N PRO A 417 -18.28 -25.35 5.81
CA PRO A 417 -19.07 -26.58 5.89
C PRO A 417 -20.22 -26.65 4.87
N VAL A 418 -20.57 -25.53 4.22
CA VAL A 418 -21.57 -25.50 3.15
C VAL A 418 -21.10 -26.28 1.91
N TYR A 419 -19.80 -26.28 1.62
CA TYR A 419 -19.26 -26.95 0.42
C TYR A 419 -19.08 -28.45 0.59
N ARG A 420 -18.97 -28.96 1.82
CA ARG A 420 -18.87 -30.41 2.06
C ARG A 420 -20.11 -31.16 1.58
N LYS A 421 -21.30 -30.54 1.69
CA LYS A 421 -22.55 -31.16 1.25
C LYS A 421 -22.70 -31.24 -0.26
N THR A 422 -22.12 -30.31 -1.02
CA THR A 422 -22.24 -30.34 -2.48
C THR A 422 -21.21 -31.24 -3.15
N THR A 423 -20.03 -31.43 -2.55
CA THR A 423 -18.98 -32.29 -3.15
C THR A 423 -19.07 -33.75 -2.72
N GLU A 424 -19.54 -34.07 -1.49
CA GLU A 424 -19.74 -35.48 -1.10
C GLU A 424 -21.02 -36.08 -1.71
N GLU A 425 -22.02 -35.27 -2.10
CA GLU A 425 -23.23 -35.77 -2.80
C GLU A 425 -23.01 -35.98 -4.31
N GLU A 426 -22.00 -35.36 -4.94
CA GLU A 426 -21.69 -35.59 -6.36
C GLU A 426 -20.82 -36.85 -6.59
N ASP A 427 -20.05 -37.29 -5.59
CA ASP A 427 -19.12 -38.42 -5.72
C ASP A 427 -19.73 -39.80 -5.35
N GLU A 428 -20.90 -39.86 -4.70
CA GLU A 428 -21.58 -41.14 -4.37
C GLU A 428 -22.62 -41.61 -5.39
N ASP A 429 -22.99 -40.79 -6.38
CA ASP A 429 -24.06 -41.14 -7.34
C ASP A 429 -23.56 -41.70 -8.69
N GLU A 430 -22.24 -41.89 -8.89
CA GLU A 430 -21.70 -42.44 -10.13
C GLU A 430 -21.50 -43.97 -10.10
N LEU A 431 -22.53 -44.73 -9.72
CA LEU A 431 -22.67 -46.13 -10.17
C LEU A 431 -24.10 -46.66 -9.95
N HIS A 432 -24.97 -46.57 -10.96
CA HIS A 432 -25.87 -47.65 -11.40
C HIS A 432 -26.76 -47.24 -12.59
N ILE A 433 -26.98 -48.21 -13.47
CA ILE A 433 -27.54 -48.12 -14.82
C ILE A 433 -29.07 -47.93 -14.80
N GLY A 434 -29.62 -47.11 -15.73
CA GLY A 434 -30.89 -47.42 -16.40
C GLY A 434 -31.99 -46.34 -16.41
N ARG A 435 -32.35 -45.90 -17.62
CA ARG A 435 -33.62 -45.27 -18.06
C ARG A 435 -34.64 -44.89 -16.97
N THR A 436 -35.02 -43.61 -16.89
CA THR A 436 -36.34 -43.09 -17.35
C THR A 436 -36.43 -41.59 -17.07
N ALA A 437 -37.09 -40.88 -17.98
CA ALA A 437 -37.38 -39.45 -17.87
C ALA A 437 -38.41 -39.17 -16.76
N GLN A 438 -38.21 -38.11 -15.99
CA GLN A 438 -39.31 -37.43 -15.31
C GLN A 438 -39.01 -35.94 -15.08
N ILE A 439 -40.08 -35.16 -15.23
CA ILE A 439 -40.21 -33.70 -15.25
C ILE A 439 -40.45 -33.18 -13.83
N GLY A 440 -39.97 -31.97 -13.54
CA GLY A 440 -40.48 -31.07 -12.49
C GLY A 440 -39.33 -30.34 -11.77
N HIS A 441 -39.38 -29.06 -11.40
CA HIS A 441 -40.37 -27.99 -11.52
C HIS A 441 -39.60 -26.65 -11.42
N VAL A 442 -39.90 -25.70 -12.29
CA VAL A 442 -39.43 -24.31 -12.22
C VAL A 442 -40.39 -23.54 -11.30
N TYR A 443 -39.89 -22.86 -10.28
CA TYR A 443 -40.61 -21.79 -9.58
C TYR A 443 -40.10 -20.43 -10.04
N PRO A 444 -40.96 -19.54 -10.57
CA PRO A 444 -40.57 -18.19 -10.95
C PRO A 444 -40.58 -17.22 -9.75
N ALA A 445 -39.62 -16.31 -9.74
CA ALA A 445 -39.52 -15.20 -8.79
C ALA A 445 -40.70 -14.23 -8.93
N ARG A 446 -41.31 -13.86 -7.80
CA ARG A 446 -42.31 -12.80 -7.69
C ARG A 446 -41.68 -11.43 -7.92
N VAL A 447 -42.22 -10.70 -8.90
CA VAL A 447 -42.07 -9.26 -9.08
C VAL A 447 -43.08 -8.56 -8.17
N ALA A 448 -42.61 -7.58 -7.40
CA ALA A 448 -43.46 -6.70 -6.60
C ALA A 448 -44.11 -5.63 -7.48
N LEU A 449 -45.43 -5.52 -7.37
CA LEU A 449 -46.29 -4.51 -7.99
C LEU A 449 -46.26 -3.20 -7.18
N SER A 450 -46.22 -2.07 -7.86
CA SER A 450 -46.80 -0.81 -7.39
C SER A 450 -48.02 -0.48 -8.24
N LEU A 451 -49.19 -0.48 -7.61
CA LEU A 451 -50.45 0.20 -7.98
C LEU A 451 -50.20 1.72 -8.02
N GLU A 452 -50.93 2.62 -8.66
CA GLU A 452 -52.12 2.72 -9.53
C GLU A 452 -52.14 4.21 -9.95
N ASP A 453 -52.63 4.58 -11.15
CA ASP A 453 -53.77 5.52 -11.25
C ASP A 453 -54.27 5.66 -12.72
N ASP A 454 -55.57 5.93 -12.81
CA ASP A 454 -56.53 5.92 -13.92
C ASP A 454 -56.20 6.88 -15.10
N GLY A 455 -56.76 6.82 -16.32
CA GLY A 455 -57.87 6.11 -16.91
C GLY A 455 -58.41 6.92 -18.13
N LEU A 456 -58.45 6.28 -19.32
CA LEU A 456 -59.36 6.45 -20.50
C LEU A 456 -59.64 7.85 -21.13
N PRO A 457 -60.24 7.90 -22.35
CA PRO A 457 -60.50 6.83 -23.33
C PRO A 457 -59.56 6.81 -24.55
#